data_AF-A0A6L5Y6V3-F1
#
_entry.id   AF-A0A6L5Y6V3-F1
#
_cell.length_a   1.000
_cell.length_b   1.000
_cell.length_c   1.000
_cell.angle_alpha   90.00
_cell.angle_beta   90.00
_cell.angle_gamma   90.00
#
_symmetry.space_group_name_H-M   'P 1'
#
loop_
_entity.id
_entity.type
_entity.pdbx_description
1 polymer ?
#
loop_
_entity_poly.entity_id
_entity_poly.type
_entity_poly.pdbx_seq_one_letter_code
_entity_poly.pdbx_strand_id
1 'polypeptide(L)' 'MGQYNRIADAIETLDQMPERIKLMESEPERTRGLRRLIVDNYAVFFIIADDVVIVTNVLYGASDIENRLRGNR' A
#
# COMPACT_ATOMS: atom_id res chain seq x y z
N MET A 1 -16.99 0.16 12.27
CA MET A 1 -15.81 -0.72 12.43
C MET A 1 -15.55 -1.67 11.25
N GLY A 2 -16.54 -2.07 10.44
CA GLY A 2 -16.31 -3.09 9.39
C GLY A 2 -15.20 -2.79 8.37
N GLN A 3 -15.16 -1.58 7.80
CA GLN A 3 -14.12 -1.23 6.81
C GLN A 3 -12.72 -1.19 7.42
N TYR A 4 -12.61 -0.68 8.65
CA TYR A 4 -11.35 -0.63 9.38
C TYR A 4 -10.81 -2.04 9.59
N ASN A 5 -11.64 -2.96 10.10
CA ASN A 5 -11.23 -4.35 10.33
C ASN A 5 -10.76 -5.00 9.02
N ARG A 6 -11.48 -4.86 7.91
CA ARG A 6 -11.05 -5.44 6.63
C ARG A 6 -9.69 -4.91 6.15
N ILE A 7 -9.39 -3.63 6.39
CA ILE A 7 -8.08 -3.06 6.07
C ILE A 7 -7.00 -3.60 7.02
N ALA A 8 -7.28 -3.67 8.32
CA ALA A 8 -6.37 -4.23 9.32
C ALA A 8 -6.06 -5.71 9.03
N ASP A 9 -7.09 -6.54 8.84
CA ASP A 9 -6.97 -7.96 8.52
C ASP A 9 -6.13 -8.16 7.24
N ALA A 10 -6.35 -7.32 6.22
CA ALA A 10 -5.59 -7.38 4.98
C ALA A 10 -4.10 -7.00 5.18
N ILE A 11 -3.82 -5.99 6.02
CA ILE A 11 -2.46 -5.59 6.39
C ILE A 11 -1.77 -6.69 7.20
N GLU A 12 -2.48 -7.38 8.09
CA GLU A 12 -1.93 -8.49 8.86
C GLU A 12 -1.41 -9.60 7.94
N THR A 13 -2.08 -9.87 6.80
CA THR A 13 -1.60 -10.88 5.81
C THR A 13 -0.27 -10.53 5.12
N LEU A 14 0.28 -9.34 5.34
CA LEU A 14 1.59 -8.94 4.84
C LEU A 14 2.73 -9.50 5.70
N ASP A 15 2.44 -10.11 6.85
CA ASP A 15 3.40 -10.89 7.62
C ASP A 15 3.97 -12.10 6.84
N GLN A 16 3.20 -12.59 5.87
CA GLN A 16 3.48 -13.76 5.07
C GLN A 16 3.73 -13.39 3.61
N MET A 17 5.01 -13.46 3.22
CA MET A 17 5.47 -13.21 1.85
C MET A 17 4.95 -11.88 1.27
N PRO A 18 5.22 -10.73 1.90
CA PRO A 18 4.77 -9.43 1.39
C PRO A 18 5.30 -9.14 -0.03
N GLU A 19 6.39 -9.78 -0.45
CA GLU A 19 6.97 -9.71 -1.79
C GLU A 19 6.07 -10.32 -2.88
N ARG A 20 5.08 -11.15 -2.51
CA ARG A 20 4.09 -11.71 -3.46
C ARG A 20 3.28 -10.62 -4.16
N ILE A 21 3.16 -9.46 -3.51
CA ILE A 21 2.52 -8.29 -4.08
C ILE A 21 3.54 -7.57 -4.96
N LYS A 22 3.19 -7.43 -6.24
CA LYS A 22 4.05 -6.80 -7.23
C LYS A 22 4.33 -5.33 -6.89
N LEU A 23 5.54 -4.91 -7.23
CA LEU A 23 5.91 -3.50 -7.26
C LEU A 23 4.98 -2.72 -8.18
N MET A 24 4.77 -1.45 -7.85
CA MET A 24 4.15 -0.52 -8.79
C MET A 24 5.03 -0.40 -10.05
N GLU A 25 4.39 -0.24 -11.21
CA GLU A 25 5.10 -0.15 -12.49
C GLU A 25 5.65 1.26 -12.76
N SER A 26 4.99 2.28 -12.21
CA SER A 26 5.36 3.68 -12.37
C SER A 26 6.65 4.03 -11.64
N GLU A 27 7.44 4.91 -12.25
CA GLU A 27 8.55 5.56 -11.55
C GLU A 27 8.07 6.91 -11.00
N PRO A 28 8.52 7.33 -9.80
CA PRO A 28 9.60 6.75 -8.99
C PRO A 28 9.19 5.61 -8.03
N GLU A 29 7.90 5.23 -8.01
CA GLU A 29 7.35 4.29 -7.03
C GLU A 29 8.02 2.91 -7.10
N ARG A 30 8.29 2.43 -8.31
CA ARG A 30 8.99 1.16 -8.55
C ARG A 30 10.38 1.14 -7.92
N THR A 31 11.20 2.16 -8.20
CA THR A 31 12.55 2.28 -7.62
C THR A 31 12.52 2.36 -6.10
N ARG A 32 11.48 2.98 -5.53
CA ARG A 32 11.28 3.06 -4.07
C ARG A 32 10.77 1.76 -3.44
N GLY A 33 10.56 0.71 -4.23
CA GLY A 33 10.02 -0.55 -3.73
C GLY A 33 8.55 -0.46 -3.33
N LEU A 34 7.80 0.53 -3.82
CA LEU A 34 6.42 0.75 -3.42
C LEU A 34 5.50 -0.34 -3.99
N ARG A 35 4.66 -0.89 -3.13
CA ARG A 35 3.65 -1.91 -3.44
C ARG A 35 2.26 -1.39 -3.10
N ARG A 36 1.25 -1.96 -3.76
CA ARG A 36 -0.15 -1.58 -3.57
C ARG A 36 -1.02 -2.81 -3.34
N LEU A 37 -1.72 -2.82 -2.21
CA LEU A 37 -2.78 -3.77 -1.89
C LEU A 37 -4.14 -3.06 -1.97
N ILE A 38 -5.10 -3.64 -2.69
CA ILE A 38 -6.46 -3.09 -2.81
C ILE A 38 -7.37 -3.80 -1.82
N VAL A 39 -8.09 -3.02 -1.01
CA VAL A 39 -9.07 -3.50 -0.02
C VAL A 39 -10.35 -2.70 -0.22
N ASP A 40 -11.38 -3.33 -0.76
CA ASP A 40 -12.61 -2.67 -1.20
C ASP A 40 -12.30 -1.44 -2.09
N ASN A 41 -12.71 -0.25 -1.63
CA ASN A 41 -12.47 1.02 -2.31
C ASN A 41 -11.20 1.74 -1.82
N TYR A 42 -10.31 1.07 -1.10
CA TYR A 42 -9.08 1.66 -0.57
C TYR A 42 -7.84 0.99 -1.17
N ALA A 43 -6.79 1.78 -1.32
CA ALA A 43 -5.46 1.35 -1.70
C ALA A 43 -4.51 1.54 -0.52
N VAL A 44 -3.95 0.43 -0.04
CA VAL A 44 -2.90 0.40 0.98
C VAL A 44 -1.55 0.38 0.26
N PHE A 45 -0.72 1.37 0.55
CA PHE A 45 0.63 1.49 0.01
C PHE A 45 1.65 1.14 1.07
N PHE A 46 2.63 0.31 0.71
CA PHE A 46 3.65 -0.13 1.64
C PHE A 46 4.98 -0.40 0.94
N ILE A 47 6.04 -0.41 1.74
CA ILE A 47 7.38 -0.87 1.35
C ILE A 47 7.83 -1.97 2.31
N ILE A 48 8.85 -2.72 1.92
CA ILE A 48 9.52 -3.70 2.78
C ILE A 48 10.93 -3.16 3.01
N ALA A 49 11.32 -2.98 4.27
CA ALA A 49 12.64 -2.53 4.67
C ALA A 49 13.10 -3.34 5.88
N ASP A 50 14.29 -3.95 5.80
CA ASP A 50 14.87 -4.77 6.87
C ASP A 50 13.90 -5.82 7.45
N ASP A 51 13.23 -6.57 6.55
CA ASP A 51 12.19 -7.57 6.86
C ASP A 51 10.95 -7.03 7.59
N VAL A 52 10.79 -5.70 7.64
CA VAL A 52 9.61 -5.02 8.19
C VAL A 52 8.74 -4.47 7.07
N VAL A 53 7.43 -4.71 7.16
CA VAL A 53 6.43 -4.07 6.31
C VAL A 53 6.08 -2.69 6.86
N ILE A 54 6.36 -1.65 6.09
CA ILE A 54 6.04 -0.26 6.44
C ILE A 54 4.86 0.21 5.59
N VAL A 55 3.68 0.30 6.19
CA VAL A 55 2.50 0.89 5.55
C VAL A 55 2.65 2.41 5.56
N THR A 56 2.77 3.01 4.38
CA THR A 56 3.01 4.45 4.23
C THR A 56 1.71 5.24 4.13
N ASN A 57 0.70 4.70 3.42
CA ASN A 57 -0.55 5.39 3.14
C ASN A 57 -1.71 4.41 2.97
N VAL A 58 -2.91 4.82 3.40
CA VAL A 58 -4.17 4.14 3.07
C VAL A 58 -5.09 5.19 2.44
N LEU A 59 -5.32 5.09 1.13
CA LEU A 59 -6.00 6.11 0.34
C LEU A 59 -7.31 5.57 -0.24
N TYR A 60 -8.37 6.38 -0.23
CA TYR A 60 -9.62 6.05 -0.90
C TYR A 60 -9.44 6.16 -2.42
N GLY A 61 -9.84 5.12 -3.16
CA GLY A 61 -9.52 4.91 -4.57
C GLY A 61 -10.23 5.82 -5.55
N ALA A 62 -11.33 6.47 -5.16
CA ALA A 62 -11.97 7.49 -6.00
C ALA A 62 -11.31 8.88 -5.90
N SER A 63 -10.34 9.05 -4.99
CA SER A 63 -9.47 10.23 -4.99
C SER A 63 -8.34 10.02 -5.98
N ASP A 64 -7.86 11.10 -6.59
CA ASP A 64 -6.68 11.07 -7.45
C ASP A 64 -5.43 10.61 -6.66
N ILE A 65 -5.21 9.29 -6.67
CA ILE A 65 -4.17 8.60 -5.91
C ILE A 65 -2.80 9.14 -6.30
N GLU A 66 -2.58 9.38 -7.60
CA GLU A 66 -1.29 9.82 -8.13
C GLU A 66 -0.93 11.21 -7.58
N ASN A 67 -1.89 12.14 -7.58
CA ASN A 67 -1.69 13.47 -7.01
C ASN A 67 -1.45 13.45 -5.50
N ARG A 68 -2.06 12.52 -4.76
CA ARG A 68 -1.83 12.38 -3.31
C ARG A 68 -0.47 11.78 -2.96
N LEU A 69 0.03 10.82 -3.75
CA LEU A 69 1.37 10.27 -3.57
C LEU A 69 2.47 11.32 -3.80
N ARG A 70 2.22 12.32 -4.66
CA ARG A 70 3.15 13.44 -4.90
C ARG A 70 3.18 14.48 -3.77
N GLY A 71 2.08 14.65 -3.03
CA GLY A 71 1.94 15.68 -2.00
C GLY A 71 2.59 15.37 -0.65
N ASN A 72 2.89 14.09 -0.37
CA ASN A 72 3.52 13.65 0.89
C ASN A 72 5.06 13.57 0.79
N ARG A 73 5.68 14.45 0.00
CA ARG A 73 7.12 14.43 -0.30
C ARG A 73 7.90 15.44 0.52
#